data_AF-A0ABC8EPS1-F1
#
_entry.id   AF-A0ABC8EPS1-F1
#
_cell.length_a   1.000
_cell.length_b   1.000
_cell.length_c   1.000
_cell.angle_alpha   90.00
_cell.angle_beta   90.00
_cell.angle_gamma   90.00
#
_symmetry.space_group_name_H-M   'P 1'
#
loop_
_entity.id
_entity.type
_entity.pdbx_description
1 polymer ?
#
loop_
_entity_poly.entity_id
_entity_poly.type
_entity_poly.pdbx_seq_one_letter_code
_entity_poly.pdbx_strand_id
1 'polypeptide(L)'
;MVTGLPIGLPEDTISLDFDGSDGELLHASGAVRLDVSGSFYAGGTFTTRKRSEYELVTLTSGEQVLVSIEQLGVAGSEAFMGMNGPYENEDGSINGSAVGIALHDVDLALVRMSAVDAADTRSWFALKATAEQGDLVGIESLELFSEGVSVEINSGDDGAVNFATSFGPGGMVIDTGAVDASGLTVEMSIDFSGEARTLGPVRFSIYEIIYLNCFVTFEKRSGPLTVTDGVTTAAVSVDQLLLGAHVDSAFAGVNGPADTDGDGIVDNPSALGLQLTDVEFGLGLFKPQDTADTRSWTSLKAEVGSAESVGTDDLTM
;
A
#
# COMPACT_ATOMS: atom_id res chain seq x y z
N MET A 1 7.55 -11.73 -43.20
CA MET A 1 8.46 -10.64 -43.63
C MET A 1 7.58 -9.51 -44.14
N VAL A 2 7.12 -8.64 -43.25
CA VAL A 2 6.30 -7.47 -43.60
C VAL A 2 7.24 -6.28 -43.64
N THR A 3 7.27 -5.60 -44.79
CA THR A 3 8.11 -4.43 -45.07
C THR A 3 7.55 -3.19 -44.37
N GLY A 4 8.39 -2.51 -43.58
CA GLY A 4 8.02 -1.30 -42.84
C GLY A 4 7.64 -0.11 -43.73
N LEU A 5 6.80 0.77 -43.19
CA LEU A 5 6.39 2.05 -43.78
C LEU A 5 7.37 3.15 -43.30
N PRO A 6 7.99 3.93 -44.21
CA PRO A 6 8.91 4.99 -43.81
C PRO A 6 8.15 6.28 -43.45
N ILE A 7 8.40 6.80 -42.24
CA ILE A 7 8.03 8.15 -41.81
C ILE A 7 9.22 8.79 -41.09
N GLY A 8 10.05 9.54 -41.84
CA GLY A 8 11.21 10.27 -41.30
C GLY A 8 12.43 10.20 -42.22
N LEU A 9 13.34 11.19 -42.11
CA LEU A 9 14.60 11.25 -42.87
C LEU A 9 15.47 9.99 -42.61
N PRO A 10 16.44 9.65 -43.48
CA PRO A 10 16.96 8.28 -43.70
C PRO A 10 17.70 7.57 -42.55
N GLU A 11 17.71 8.11 -41.33
CA GLU A 11 18.52 7.57 -40.22
C GLU A 11 17.69 7.24 -38.96
N ASP A 12 16.44 7.70 -38.84
CA ASP A 12 15.57 7.34 -37.72
C ASP A 12 14.55 6.29 -38.16
N THR A 13 14.91 5.02 -37.97
CA THR A 13 13.94 3.92 -38.11
C THR A 13 13.29 3.68 -36.74
N ILE A 14 12.01 4.03 -36.62
CA ILE A 14 11.18 3.56 -35.51
C ILE A 14 10.92 2.08 -35.77
N SER A 15 11.54 1.20 -34.99
CA SER A 15 11.21 -0.22 -34.98
C SER A 15 9.88 -0.41 -34.25
N LEU A 16 8.82 -0.71 -35.01
CA LEU A 16 7.55 -1.19 -34.46
C LEU A 16 7.70 -2.70 -34.25
N ASP A 17 8.29 -3.08 -33.11
CA ASP A 17 8.33 -4.46 -32.64
C ASP A 17 7.12 -4.70 -31.75
N PHE A 18 6.06 -5.26 -32.32
CA PHE A 18 4.94 -5.79 -31.56
C PHE A 18 5.09 -7.31 -31.55
N ASP A 19 5.51 -7.87 -30.40
CA ASP A 19 5.39 -9.31 -30.20
C ASP A 19 3.90 -9.66 -30.07
N GLY A 20 3.32 -10.15 -31.17
CA GLY A 20 1.91 -10.54 -31.23
C GLY A 20 1.53 -11.68 -30.28
N SER A 21 2.50 -12.35 -29.64
CA SER A 21 2.27 -13.35 -28.59
C SER A 21 2.10 -12.74 -27.18
N ASP A 22 2.49 -11.47 -26.97
CA ASP A 22 2.40 -10.78 -25.67
C ASP A 22 1.11 -9.96 -25.48
N GLY A 23 0.28 -9.85 -26.53
CA GLY A 23 -1.06 -9.26 -26.49
C GLY A 23 -1.16 -7.84 -27.07
N GLU A 24 -2.33 -7.21 -26.91
CA GLU A 24 -2.53 -5.82 -27.34
C GLU A 24 -1.85 -4.87 -26.33
N LEU A 25 -0.69 -4.34 -26.74
CA LEU A 25 0.02 -3.27 -26.04
C LEU A 25 -0.60 -1.92 -26.41
N LEU A 26 -1.27 -1.29 -25.44
CA LEU A 26 -1.74 0.09 -25.58
C LEU A 26 -0.91 0.97 -24.65
N HIS A 27 0.13 1.59 -25.21
CA HIS A 27 0.87 2.63 -24.51
C HIS A 27 0.11 3.95 -24.65
N ALA A 28 -0.46 4.44 -23.55
CA ALA A 28 -1.19 5.71 -23.50
C ALA A 28 -0.70 6.50 -22.30
N SER A 29 -0.19 7.71 -22.52
CA SER A 29 0.28 8.58 -21.44
C SER A 29 -0.75 9.68 -21.14
N GLY A 30 -0.99 9.94 -19.85
CA GLY A 30 -1.89 10.98 -19.36
C GLY A 30 -2.05 10.90 -17.85
N ALA A 31 -2.61 11.93 -17.20
CA ALA A 31 -2.95 11.84 -15.80
C ALA A 31 -4.22 10.98 -15.65
N VAL A 32 -4.08 9.78 -15.09
CA VAL A 32 -5.21 8.91 -14.74
C VAL A 32 -5.31 8.84 -13.22
N ARG A 33 -6.51 9.11 -12.70
CA ARG A 33 -6.86 8.81 -11.32
C ARG A 33 -7.38 7.39 -11.25
N LEU A 34 -6.56 6.49 -10.73
CA LEU A 34 -6.99 5.15 -10.38
C LEU A 34 -7.74 5.20 -9.05
N ASP A 35 -8.93 4.62 -8.95
CA ASP A 35 -9.61 4.38 -7.67
C ASP A 35 -9.75 2.87 -7.47
N VAL A 36 -8.87 2.31 -6.64
CA VAL A 36 -8.98 0.91 -6.22
C VAL A 36 -9.76 0.86 -4.92
N SER A 37 -10.96 0.30 -4.98
CA SER A 37 -11.81 0.02 -3.82
C SER A 37 -12.07 1.24 -2.91
N GLY A 38 -12.18 2.44 -3.48
CA GLY A 38 -12.46 3.69 -2.77
C GLY A 38 -11.33 4.16 -1.86
N SER A 39 -10.14 3.58 -1.96
CA SER A 39 -9.12 3.68 -0.91
C SER A 39 -7.76 4.09 -1.41
N PHE A 40 -7.40 3.79 -2.65
CA PHE A 40 -6.10 4.12 -3.22
C PHE A 40 -6.27 5.00 -4.45
N TYR A 41 -5.60 6.15 -4.45
CA TYR A 41 -5.50 7.07 -5.57
C TYR A 41 -4.06 7.15 -6.01
N ALA A 42 -3.78 7.12 -7.32
CA ALA A 42 -2.48 7.44 -7.88
C ALA A 42 -2.65 8.32 -9.13
N GLY A 43 -1.70 9.22 -9.38
CA GLY A 43 -1.64 10.03 -10.60
C GLY A 43 -0.22 10.10 -11.15
N GLY A 44 -0.02 9.71 -12.41
CA GLY A 44 1.29 9.68 -13.06
C GLY A 44 1.22 9.22 -14.50
N THR A 45 2.36 8.86 -15.09
CA THR A 45 2.39 8.20 -16.40
C THR A 45 2.01 6.74 -16.21
N PHE A 46 1.17 6.20 -17.10
CA PHE A 46 0.70 4.83 -17.01
C PHE A 46 0.93 4.05 -18.30
N THR A 47 1.05 2.75 -18.15
CA THR A 47 1.04 1.77 -19.23
C THR A 47 -0.09 0.81 -18.99
N THR A 48 -0.89 0.53 -20.01
CA THR A 48 -1.89 -0.54 -19.94
C THR A 48 -1.56 -1.64 -20.92
N ARG A 49 -1.71 -2.88 -20.45
CA ARG A 49 -1.52 -4.06 -21.26
C ARG A 49 -2.68 -5.00 -21.04
N LYS A 50 -3.32 -5.42 -22.13
CA LYS A 50 -4.31 -6.50 -22.12
C LYS A 50 -3.68 -7.71 -22.78
N ARG A 51 -3.56 -8.82 -22.03
CA ARG A 51 -3.10 -10.07 -22.65
C ARG A 51 -4.22 -10.63 -23.51
N SER A 52 -3.87 -10.96 -24.76
CA SER A 52 -4.81 -11.51 -25.74
C SER A 52 -5.10 -13.00 -25.50
N GLU A 53 -4.29 -13.66 -24.67
CA GLU A 53 -4.44 -15.06 -24.28
C GLU A 53 -5.00 -15.18 -22.87
N TYR A 54 -5.84 -16.19 -22.67
CA TYR A 54 -6.32 -16.57 -21.34
C TYR A 54 -5.25 -17.36 -20.60
N GLU A 55 -5.15 -17.12 -19.30
CA GLU A 55 -4.16 -17.76 -18.44
C GLU A 55 -4.84 -18.69 -17.45
N LEU A 56 -4.23 -19.84 -17.17
CA LEU A 56 -4.69 -20.72 -16.09
C LEU A 56 -3.98 -20.33 -14.80
N VAL A 57 -4.70 -19.69 -13.88
CA VAL A 57 -4.15 -19.29 -12.58
C VAL A 57 -4.57 -20.26 -11.48
N THR A 58 -3.73 -20.39 -10.46
CA THR A 58 -3.99 -21.18 -9.27
C THR A 58 -4.33 -20.26 -8.10
N LEU A 59 -5.50 -20.47 -7.49
CA LEU A 59 -5.92 -19.77 -6.28
C LEU A 59 -5.17 -20.32 -5.05
N THR A 60 -5.20 -19.56 -3.96
CA THR A 60 -4.65 -19.97 -2.66
C THR A 60 -5.27 -21.26 -2.11
N SER A 61 -6.51 -21.58 -2.52
CA SER A 61 -7.18 -22.85 -2.22
C SER A 61 -6.62 -24.05 -2.99
N GLY A 62 -5.81 -23.82 -4.02
CA GLY A 62 -5.35 -24.81 -4.99
C GLY A 62 -6.30 -25.02 -6.17
N GLU A 63 -7.47 -24.36 -6.20
CA GLU A 63 -8.34 -24.34 -7.38
C GLU A 63 -7.63 -23.68 -8.57
N GLN A 64 -7.83 -24.22 -9.78
CA GLN A 64 -7.35 -23.62 -11.01
C GLN A 64 -8.49 -22.98 -11.78
N VAL A 65 -8.31 -21.73 -12.19
CA VAL A 65 -9.31 -20.95 -12.92
C VAL A 65 -8.68 -20.36 -14.18
N LEU A 66 -9.39 -20.46 -15.30
CA LEU A 66 -8.99 -19.81 -16.54
C LEU A 66 -9.47 -18.35 -16.52
N VAL A 67 -8.54 -17.40 -16.66
CA VAL A 67 -8.81 -15.96 -16.50
C VAL A 67 -8.34 -15.14 -17.70
N SER A 68 -9.05 -14.04 -17.96
CA SER A 68 -8.53 -12.92 -18.75
C SER A 68 -7.76 -11.96 -17.84
N ILE A 69 -6.67 -11.38 -18.34
CA ILE A 69 -5.77 -10.53 -17.56
C ILE A 69 -5.69 -9.11 -18.13
N GLU A 70 -5.90 -8.12 -17.27
CA GLU A 70 -5.69 -6.70 -17.52
C GLU A 70 -4.59 -6.19 -16.58
N GLN A 71 -3.56 -5.57 -17.14
CA GLN A 71 -2.41 -5.03 -16.39
C GLN A 71 -2.35 -3.51 -16.54
N LEU A 72 -1.93 -2.88 -15.45
CA LEU A 72 -1.65 -1.46 -15.38
C LEU A 72 -0.32 -1.26 -14.64
N GLY A 73 0.62 -0.62 -15.31
CA GLY A 73 1.82 -0.08 -14.71
C GLY A 73 1.69 1.44 -14.55
N VAL A 74 2.23 1.98 -13.47
CA VAL A 74 2.30 3.42 -13.21
C VAL A 74 3.67 3.74 -12.62
N ALA A 75 4.27 4.85 -13.01
CA ALA A 75 5.55 5.29 -12.47
C ALA A 75 5.58 6.78 -12.13
N GLY A 76 6.41 7.12 -11.13
CA GLY A 76 6.66 8.50 -10.69
C GLY A 76 5.38 9.23 -10.31
N SER A 77 4.50 8.57 -9.57
CA SER A 77 3.17 9.06 -9.22
C SER A 77 3.06 9.55 -7.77
N GLU A 78 2.16 10.48 -7.53
CA GLU A 78 1.67 10.77 -6.18
C GLU A 78 0.51 9.82 -5.89
N ALA A 79 0.50 9.21 -4.70
CA ALA A 79 -0.60 8.36 -4.29
C ALA A 79 -1.17 8.68 -2.90
N PHE A 80 -2.42 8.29 -2.66
CA PHE A 80 -3.07 8.43 -1.38
C PHE A 80 -3.85 7.16 -1.04
N MET A 81 -3.57 6.58 0.13
CA MET A 81 -4.30 5.46 0.69
C MET A 81 -5.13 5.88 1.90
N GLY A 82 -6.46 5.94 1.83
CA GLY A 82 -7.27 6.31 2.98
C GLY A 82 -8.77 6.57 2.78
N MET A 83 -9.31 7.47 3.59
CA MET A 83 -10.72 7.88 3.65
C MET A 83 -10.86 9.35 3.33
N ASN A 84 -12.02 9.74 2.77
CA ASN A 84 -12.34 11.12 2.40
C ASN A 84 -11.26 11.79 1.53
N GLY A 85 -10.56 11.01 0.70
CA GLY A 85 -9.46 11.43 -0.16
C GLY A 85 -9.90 12.00 -1.53
N PRO A 86 -8.94 12.47 -2.36
CA PRO A 86 -7.49 12.39 -2.17
C PRO A 86 -6.99 13.39 -1.12
N TYR A 87 -5.75 13.25 -0.64
CA TYR A 87 -5.13 14.25 0.23
C TYR A 87 -4.80 15.55 -0.53
N GLU A 88 -4.25 15.44 -1.74
CA GLU A 88 -4.04 16.56 -2.65
C GLU A 88 -5.01 16.48 -3.83
N ASN A 89 -5.69 17.59 -4.11
CA ASN A 89 -6.61 17.70 -5.24
C ASN A 89 -5.85 17.97 -6.54
N GLU A 90 -6.53 17.81 -7.68
CA GLU A 90 -5.94 18.01 -9.01
C GLU A 90 -5.38 19.43 -9.23
N ASP A 91 -5.90 20.43 -8.51
CA ASP A 91 -5.44 21.82 -8.56
C ASP A 91 -4.28 22.12 -7.58
N GLY A 92 -3.75 21.09 -6.90
CA GLY A 92 -2.70 21.20 -5.89
C GLY A 92 -3.18 21.69 -4.52
N SER A 93 -4.50 21.86 -4.32
CA SER A 93 -5.03 22.23 -3.01
C SER A 93 -5.10 21.03 -2.06
N ILE A 94 -4.81 21.26 -0.78
CA ILE A 94 -4.87 20.21 0.25
C ILE A 94 -6.29 20.01 0.76
N ASN A 95 -6.74 18.76 0.76
CA ASN A 95 -7.99 18.31 1.36
C ASN A 95 -7.78 17.97 2.84
N GLY A 96 -8.07 18.92 3.73
CA GLY A 96 -7.97 18.72 5.18
C GLY A 96 -8.95 17.71 5.79
N SER A 97 -9.89 17.17 5.01
CA SER A 97 -10.80 16.10 5.47
C SER A 97 -10.25 14.70 5.26
N ALA A 98 -9.23 14.55 4.41
CA ALA A 98 -8.59 13.28 4.11
C ALA A 98 -7.88 12.72 5.34
N VAL A 99 -8.03 11.42 5.57
CA VAL A 99 -7.30 10.67 6.61
C VAL A 99 -6.75 9.40 5.99
N GLY A 100 -5.44 9.21 6.10
CA GLY A 100 -4.77 8.10 5.45
C GLY A 100 -3.27 8.34 5.33
N ILE A 101 -2.68 7.71 4.32
CA ILE A 101 -1.25 7.77 4.03
C ILE A 101 -1.08 8.39 2.64
N ALA A 102 -0.42 9.54 2.56
CA ALA A 102 0.10 10.08 1.32
C ALA A 102 1.41 9.38 0.99
N LEU A 103 1.62 9.04 -0.28
CA LEU A 103 2.78 8.32 -0.77
C LEU A 103 3.39 9.11 -1.92
N HIS A 104 4.70 9.30 -1.86
CA HIS A 104 5.46 10.13 -2.78
C HIS A 104 6.41 9.27 -3.64
N ASP A 105 6.59 9.67 -4.90
CA ASP A 105 7.42 8.97 -5.89
C ASP A 105 7.06 7.49 -6.02
N VAL A 106 5.79 7.24 -6.35
CA VAL A 106 5.20 5.91 -6.39
C VAL A 106 5.36 5.26 -7.75
N ASP A 107 5.95 4.07 -7.74
CA ASP A 107 5.85 3.08 -8.80
C ASP A 107 4.81 2.02 -8.39
N LEU A 108 3.95 1.64 -9.33
CA LEU A 108 2.84 0.72 -9.10
C LEU A 108 2.66 -0.26 -10.25
N ALA A 109 2.38 -1.50 -9.87
CA ALA A 109 1.89 -2.55 -10.74
C ALA A 109 0.56 -3.06 -10.21
N LEU A 110 -0.43 -3.13 -11.11
CA LEU A 110 -1.76 -3.63 -10.84
C LEU A 110 -2.13 -4.66 -11.88
N VAL A 111 -2.74 -5.74 -11.42
CA VAL A 111 -3.37 -6.74 -12.25
C VAL A 111 -4.80 -7.00 -11.81
N ARG A 112 -5.69 -7.01 -12.79
CA ARG A 112 -7.07 -7.45 -12.63
C ARG A 112 -7.27 -8.70 -13.48
N MET A 113 -7.86 -9.71 -12.86
CA MET A 113 -8.19 -10.97 -13.50
C MET A 113 -9.70 -11.20 -13.41
N SER A 114 -10.30 -11.74 -14.46
CA SER A 114 -11.71 -12.10 -14.49
C SER A 114 -11.86 -13.50 -15.05
N ALA A 115 -12.74 -14.31 -14.45
CA ALA A 115 -13.02 -15.63 -14.97
C ALA A 115 -13.51 -15.56 -16.42
N VAL A 116 -13.05 -16.50 -17.25
CA VAL A 116 -13.41 -16.54 -18.68
C VAL A 116 -14.77 -17.19 -18.91
N ASP A 117 -15.15 -18.13 -18.05
CA ASP A 117 -16.48 -18.74 -18.10
C ASP A 117 -17.53 -17.68 -17.78
N ALA A 118 -18.47 -17.45 -18.70
CA ALA A 118 -19.53 -16.46 -18.53
C ALA A 118 -20.49 -16.76 -17.37
N ALA A 119 -20.52 -18.01 -16.88
CA ALA A 119 -21.27 -18.38 -15.68
C ALA A 119 -20.50 -18.08 -14.38
N ASP A 120 -19.19 -17.87 -14.47
CA ASP A 120 -18.32 -17.53 -13.35
C ASP A 120 -18.13 -16.00 -13.30
N THR A 121 -18.69 -15.37 -12.26
CA THR A 121 -18.62 -13.92 -12.09
C THR A 121 -17.44 -13.49 -11.22
N ARG A 122 -16.58 -14.43 -10.81
CA ARG A 122 -15.45 -14.14 -9.93
C ARG A 122 -14.40 -13.28 -10.62
N SER A 123 -13.81 -12.39 -9.84
CA SER A 123 -12.68 -11.57 -10.22
C SER A 123 -11.63 -11.55 -9.12
N TRP A 124 -10.39 -11.30 -9.55
CA TRP A 124 -9.23 -11.18 -8.68
C TRP A 124 -8.48 -9.90 -8.99
N PHE A 125 -7.82 -9.41 -7.97
CA PHE A 125 -7.13 -8.13 -7.97
C PHE A 125 -5.83 -8.27 -7.19
N ALA A 126 -4.73 -7.84 -7.80
CA ALA A 126 -3.49 -7.65 -7.06
C ALA A 126 -2.84 -6.31 -7.42
N LEU A 127 -2.24 -5.68 -6.43
CA LEU A 127 -1.52 -4.43 -6.53
C LEU A 127 -0.25 -4.51 -5.70
N LYS A 128 0.86 -4.10 -6.29
CA LYS A 128 2.11 -3.83 -5.60
C LYS A 128 2.48 -2.39 -5.92
N ALA A 129 2.73 -1.60 -4.89
CA ALA A 129 3.26 -0.25 -5.03
C ALA A 129 4.52 -0.11 -4.17
N THR A 130 5.47 0.68 -4.65
CA THR A 130 6.64 1.14 -3.89
C THR A 130 6.69 2.65 -3.94
N ALA A 131 6.95 3.29 -2.81
CA ALA A 131 7.06 4.74 -2.69
C ALA A 131 8.38 5.10 -1.99
N GLU A 132 8.99 6.22 -2.35
CA GLU A 132 10.18 6.70 -1.64
C GLU A 132 9.82 7.13 -0.22
N GLN A 133 8.69 7.82 -0.05
CA GLN A 133 8.22 8.32 1.23
C GLN A 133 6.72 8.05 1.42
N GLY A 134 6.33 7.85 2.68
CA GLY A 134 4.92 7.86 3.08
C GLY A 134 4.68 8.71 4.33
N ASP A 135 3.64 9.54 4.29
CA ASP A 135 3.26 10.47 5.35
C ASP A 135 1.83 10.22 5.81
N LEU A 136 1.62 10.17 7.12
CA LEU A 136 0.27 10.07 7.69
C LEU A 136 -0.39 11.45 7.71
N VAL A 137 -1.59 11.53 7.16
CA VAL A 137 -2.34 12.78 7.04
C VAL A 137 -3.66 12.72 7.81
N GLY A 138 -4.09 13.88 8.31
CA GLY A 138 -5.38 14.05 8.99
C GLY A 138 -5.42 13.55 10.44
N ILE A 139 -4.29 13.17 11.03
CA ILE A 139 -4.16 12.74 12.44
C ILE A 139 -3.02 13.52 13.10
N GLU A 140 -3.37 14.55 13.87
CA GLU A 140 -2.36 15.44 14.49
C GLU A 140 -1.57 14.78 15.62
N SER A 141 -2.07 13.69 16.21
CA SER A 141 -1.45 13.05 17.38
C SER A 141 -0.46 11.93 17.04
N LEU A 142 -0.31 11.58 15.77
CA LEU A 142 0.51 10.46 15.31
C LEU A 142 1.37 10.93 14.16
N GLU A 143 2.67 10.64 14.23
CA GLU A 143 3.60 10.93 13.15
C GLU A 143 4.07 9.61 12.54
N LEU A 144 4.16 9.61 11.21
CA LEU A 144 4.65 8.51 10.41
C LEU A 144 5.94 8.95 9.76
N PHE A 145 6.99 8.16 9.95
CA PHE A 145 8.21 8.28 9.19
C PHE A 145 8.35 6.99 8.40
N SER A 146 8.39 7.10 7.08
CA SER A 146 8.61 5.91 6.27
C SER A 146 9.44 6.27 5.05
N GLU A 147 10.52 5.52 4.87
CA GLU A 147 11.39 5.55 3.70
C GLU A 147 11.29 4.17 3.04
N GLY A 148 11.07 4.14 1.72
CA GLY A 148 10.94 2.90 0.97
C GLY A 148 9.68 2.11 1.34
N VAL A 149 8.51 2.73 1.29
CA VAL A 149 7.23 2.08 1.61
C VAL A 149 6.87 1.11 0.50
N SER A 150 6.43 -0.09 0.88
CA SER A 150 5.71 -0.99 -0.02
C SER A 150 4.26 -1.15 0.40
N VAL A 151 3.35 -1.18 -0.58
CA VAL A 151 1.94 -1.52 -0.41
C VAL A 151 1.65 -2.77 -1.22
N GLU A 152 1.10 -3.78 -0.57
CA GLU A 152 0.76 -5.05 -1.20
C GLU A 152 -0.71 -5.39 -0.95
N ILE A 153 -1.45 -5.58 -2.03
CA ILE A 153 -2.84 -6.00 -1.99
C ILE A 153 -2.99 -7.22 -2.88
N ASN A 154 -3.56 -8.30 -2.36
CA ASN A 154 -3.95 -9.48 -3.13
C ASN A 154 -5.31 -9.97 -2.62
N SER A 155 -6.32 -9.91 -3.48
CA SER A 155 -7.72 -10.16 -3.10
C SER A 155 -8.48 -10.80 -4.25
N GLY A 156 -9.53 -11.55 -3.92
CA GLY A 156 -10.50 -12.04 -4.89
C GLY A 156 -11.81 -12.41 -4.22
N ASP A 157 -12.84 -12.67 -5.03
CA ASP A 157 -14.19 -12.95 -4.52
C ASP A 157 -14.28 -14.26 -3.71
N ASP A 158 -13.41 -15.22 -3.99
CA ASP A 158 -13.32 -16.53 -3.32
C ASP A 158 -11.86 -16.94 -3.10
N GLY A 159 -11.15 -16.09 -2.35
CA GLY A 159 -9.72 -16.19 -2.10
C GLY A 159 -8.86 -15.50 -3.15
N ALA A 160 -7.58 -15.31 -2.82
CA ALA A 160 -6.61 -14.64 -3.68
C ALA A 160 -5.93 -15.60 -4.68
N VAL A 161 -5.30 -15.02 -5.71
CA VAL A 161 -4.43 -15.75 -6.65
C VAL A 161 -3.08 -16.01 -6.00
N ASN A 162 -2.54 -17.22 -6.15
CA ASN A 162 -1.16 -17.54 -5.80
C ASN A 162 -0.26 -17.29 -7.02
N PHE A 163 0.35 -16.12 -7.08
CA PHE A 163 1.18 -15.68 -8.21
C PHE A 163 2.45 -16.53 -8.33
N ALA A 164 3.08 -16.86 -7.20
CA ALA A 164 4.27 -17.71 -7.19
C ALA A 164 4.02 -19.10 -7.83
N THR A 165 2.83 -19.67 -7.61
CA THR A 165 2.43 -20.95 -8.21
C THR A 165 1.97 -20.79 -9.65
N SER A 166 1.28 -19.70 -9.97
CA SER A 166 0.70 -19.47 -11.31
C SER A 166 1.75 -19.06 -12.34
N PHE A 167 2.75 -18.27 -11.93
CA PHE A 167 3.74 -17.65 -12.83
C PHE A 167 5.19 -18.03 -12.51
N GLY A 168 5.42 -18.84 -11.47
CA GLY A 168 6.74 -19.20 -10.97
C GLY A 168 7.25 -18.24 -9.88
N PRO A 169 8.45 -18.50 -9.33
CA PRO A 169 8.95 -17.80 -8.14
C PRO A 169 9.16 -16.29 -8.33
N GLY A 170 9.30 -15.82 -9.57
CA GLY A 170 9.40 -14.40 -9.90
C GLY A 170 8.05 -13.72 -10.12
N GLY A 171 6.94 -14.42 -9.92
CA GLY A 171 5.60 -13.86 -10.05
C GLY A 171 5.26 -13.36 -11.46
N MET A 172 4.31 -12.44 -11.52
CA MET A 172 3.95 -11.72 -12.74
C MET A 172 4.73 -10.41 -12.81
N VAL A 173 5.52 -10.24 -13.87
CA VAL A 173 6.25 -9.00 -14.13
C VAL A 173 5.37 -8.03 -14.93
N ILE A 174 5.30 -6.79 -14.48
CA ILE A 174 4.53 -5.71 -15.09
C ILE A 174 5.46 -4.52 -15.32
N ASP A 175 5.50 -4.03 -16.55
CA ASP A 175 6.21 -2.82 -16.95
C ASP A 175 5.42 -1.58 -16.49
N THR A 176 6.06 -0.74 -15.69
CA THR A 176 5.47 0.50 -15.15
C THR A 176 5.38 1.63 -16.18
N GLY A 177 6.08 1.50 -17.31
CA GLY A 177 6.21 2.51 -18.33
C GLY A 177 7.29 3.55 -18.09
N ALA A 178 7.92 3.56 -16.91
CA ALA A 178 9.11 4.36 -16.67
C ALA A 178 10.35 3.72 -17.29
N VAL A 179 11.35 4.56 -17.53
CA VAL A 179 12.71 4.12 -17.83
C VAL A 179 13.66 4.70 -16.79
N ASP A 180 14.61 3.90 -16.33
CA ASP A 180 15.62 4.33 -15.38
C ASP A 180 16.65 5.28 -16.03
N ALA A 181 17.62 5.76 -15.24
CA ALA A 181 18.69 6.63 -15.73
C ALA A 181 19.58 5.98 -16.82
N SER A 182 19.52 4.66 -16.97
CA SER A 182 20.22 3.87 -18.00
C SER A 182 19.37 3.62 -19.24
N GLY A 183 18.10 4.03 -19.24
CA GLY A 183 17.13 3.80 -20.32
C GLY A 183 16.47 2.42 -20.30
N LEU A 184 16.57 1.66 -19.20
CA LEU A 184 15.91 0.37 -19.04
C LEU A 184 14.52 0.55 -18.46
N THR A 185 13.54 -0.24 -18.92
CA THR A 185 12.18 -0.23 -18.38
C THR A 185 12.16 -0.59 -16.90
N VAL A 186 11.43 0.19 -16.12
CA VAL A 186 11.17 -0.10 -14.70
C VAL A 186 10.05 -1.13 -14.63
N GLU A 187 10.37 -2.31 -14.13
CA GLU A 187 9.43 -3.42 -13.99
C GLU A 187 9.17 -3.72 -12.52
N MET A 188 7.94 -4.11 -12.22
CA MET A 188 7.54 -4.57 -10.89
C MET A 188 7.02 -6.00 -10.97
N SER A 189 7.43 -6.82 -10.00
CA SER A 189 6.96 -8.20 -9.87
C SER A 189 5.88 -8.32 -8.80
N ILE A 190 4.73 -8.86 -9.19
CA ILE A 190 3.66 -9.33 -8.30
C ILE A 190 3.87 -10.83 -8.06
N ASP A 191 4.42 -11.17 -6.90
CA ASP A 191 4.88 -12.50 -6.50
C ASP A 191 4.15 -13.08 -5.28
N PHE A 192 2.99 -12.50 -4.95
CA PHE A 192 2.20 -12.87 -3.78
C PHE A 192 1.81 -14.36 -3.77
N SER A 193 2.03 -15.02 -2.63
CA SER A 193 1.67 -16.44 -2.43
C SER A 193 0.35 -16.63 -1.67
N GLY A 194 -0.18 -15.55 -1.09
CA GLY A 194 -1.38 -15.53 -0.26
C GLY A 194 -2.14 -14.21 -0.39
N GLU A 195 -3.23 -14.08 0.38
CA GLU A 195 -3.89 -12.79 0.57
C GLU A 195 -2.92 -11.78 1.19
N ALA A 196 -2.99 -10.54 0.71
CA ALA A 196 -2.13 -9.45 1.18
C ALA A 196 -2.96 -8.17 1.32
N ARG A 197 -2.73 -7.44 2.41
CA ARG A 197 -3.23 -6.08 2.70
C ARG A 197 -2.23 -5.39 3.60
N THR A 198 -0.99 -5.31 3.16
CA THR A 198 0.15 -4.92 3.98
C THR A 198 0.76 -3.62 3.49
N LEU A 199 1.32 -2.87 4.44
CA LEU A 199 2.01 -1.62 4.22
C LEU A 199 3.26 -1.59 5.10
N GLY A 200 4.42 -1.38 4.50
CA GLY A 200 5.68 -1.23 5.22
C GLY A 200 6.93 -1.44 4.37
N PRO A 201 8.13 -1.29 4.96
CA PRO A 201 8.37 -0.98 6.37
C PRO A 201 7.90 0.43 6.77
N VAL A 202 7.47 0.57 8.02
CA VAL A 202 6.97 1.82 8.60
C VAL A 202 7.57 2.07 9.96
N ARG A 203 7.96 3.32 10.23
CA ARG A 203 8.27 3.80 11.57
C ARG A 203 7.17 4.73 12.08
N PHE A 204 6.52 4.37 13.18
CA PHE A 204 5.61 5.27 13.88
C PHE A 204 6.34 5.95 15.02
N SER A 205 6.03 7.23 15.22
CA SER A 205 6.34 7.89 16.47
C SER A 205 5.11 8.59 17.07
N ILE A 206 4.98 8.52 18.39
CA ILE A 206 3.93 9.23 19.13
C ILE A 206 4.62 10.18 20.10
N TYR A 207 4.43 11.48 19.87
CA TYR A 207 4.98 12.57 20.69
C TYR A 207 6.49 12.45 20.96
N GLU A 208 7.27 11.89 20.02
CA GLU A 208 8.72 11.64 20.17
C GLU A 208 9.10 10.83 21.42
N ILE A 209 8.16 10.08 21.99
CA ILE A 209 8.39 9.26 23.18
C ILE A 209 8.10 7.79 22.95
N ILE A 210 7.28 7.44 21.96
CA ILE A 210 7.02 6.06 21.57
C ILE A 210 7.54 5.89 20.14
N TYR A 211 8.30 4.82 19.90
CA TYR A 211 8.88 4.48 18.60
C TYR A 211 8.58 3.02 18.27
N LEU A 212 8.02 2.79 17.07
CA LEU A 212 7.65 1.47 16.57
C LEU A 212 8.20 1.29 15.15
N ASN A 213 8.88 0.18 14.85
CA ASN A 213 9.27 -0.21 13.49
C ASN A 213 8.49 -1.46 13.11
N CYS A 214 7.66 -1.41 12.06
CA CYS A 214 6.75 -2.52 11.77
C CYS A 214 6.29 -2.59 10.32
N PHE A 215 5.68 -3.73 9.98
CA PHE A 215 4.76 -3.86 8.86
C PHE A 215 3.33 -3.80 9.40
N VAL A 216 2.47 -3.08 8.70
CA VAL A 216 1.09 -2.85 9.07
C VAL A 216 0.19 -3.63 8.13
N THR A 217 -0.70 -4.43 8.69
CA THR A 217 -1.89 -4.88 7.96
C THR A 217 -2.97 -3.82 8.08
N PHE A 218 -3.66 -3.51 6.98
CA PHE A 218 -4.71 -2.51 6.99
C PHE A 218 -6.04 -3.04 6.44
N GLU A 219 -7.12 -2.43 6.89
CA GLU A 219 -8.45 -2.71 6.38
C GLU A 219 -9.31 -1.45 6.38
N LYS A 220 -10.08 -1.25 5.31
CA LYS A 220 -11.12 -0.23 5.24
C LYS A 220 -12.49 -0.88 5.42
N ARG A 221 -13.34 -0.27 6.25
CA ARG A 221 -14.71 -0.70 6.49
C ARG A 221 -15.63 0.52 6.57
N SER A 222 -16.93 0.30 6.44
CA SER A 222 -17.94 1.30 6.76
C SER A 222 -18.96 0.70 7.71
N GLY A 223 -19.44 1.49 8.66
CA GLY A 223 -20.43 1.00 9.62
C GLY A 223 -20.75 2.02 10.72
N PRO A 224 -21.73 1.70 11.58
CA PRO A 224 -22.07 2.58 12.69
C PRO A 224 -20.97 2.54 13.77
N LEU A 225 -20.48 3.72 14.15
CA LEU A 225 -19.69 3.94 15.36
C LEU A 225 -20.58 4.48 16.47
N THR A 226 -20.55 3.83 17.63
CA THR A 226 -21.24 4.36 18.82
C THR A 226 -20.30 5.33 19.53
N VAL A 227 -20.73 6.57 19.67
CA VAL A 227 -20.00 7.66 20.35
C VAL A 227 -20.76 8.11 21.59
N THR A 228 -20.05 8.56 22.62
CA THR A 228 -20.65 9.08 23.85
C THR A 228 -19.91 10.33 24.34
N ASP A 229 -20.65 11.26 24.92
CA ASP A 229 -20.13 12.42 25.65
C ASP A 229 -20.07 12.17 27.18
N GLY A 230 -20.31 10.92 27.60
CA GLY A 230 -20.41 10.53 29.02
C GLY A 230 -21.81 10.69 29.62
N VAL A 231 -22.77 11.25 28.90
CA VAL A 231 -24.18 11.41 29.33
C VAL A 231 -25.13 10.74 28.35
N THR A 232 -24.88 10.91 27.05
CA THR A 232 -25.67 10.38 25.95
C THR A 232 -24.82 9.51 25.04
N THR A 233 -25.47 8.59 24.33
CA THR A 233 -24.85 7.77 23.29
C THR A 233 -25.53 8.04 21.96
N ALA A 234 -24.76 8.17 20.89
CA ALA A 234 -25.26 8.32 19.54
C ALA A 234 -24.57 7.32 18.61
N ALA A 235 -25.29 6.85 17.59
CA ALA A 235 -24.71 6.10 16.49
C ALA A 235 -24.41 7.07 15.34
N VAL A 236 -23.18 7.03 14.83
CA VAL A 236 -22.72 7.83 13.69
C VAL A 236 -22.28 6.86 12.60
N SER A 237 -22.76 7.02 11.37
CA SER A 237 -22.24 6.25 10.23
C SER A 237 -20.86 6.79 9.87
N VAL A 238 -19.85 5.93 9.92
CA VAL A 238 -18.46 6.30 9.67
C VAL A 238 -17.83 5.37 8.64
N ASP A 239 -16.86 5.91 7.92
CA ASP A 239 -15.80 5.11 7.31
C ASP A 239 -14.70 4.89 8.35
N GLN A 240 -14.08 3.71 8.27
CA GLN A 240 -13.07 3.22 9.21
C GLN A 240 -11.82 2.80 8.44
N LEU A 241 -10.66 3.29 8.87
CA LEU A 241 -9.36 2.77 8.47
C LEU A 241 -8.75 2.12 9.70
N LEU A 242 -8.58 0.80 9.63
CA LEU A 242 -8.07 -0.02 10.71
C LEU A 242 -6.66 -0.48 10.34
N LEU A 243 -5.73 -0.30 11.26
CA LEU A 243 -4.33 -0.68 11.12
C LEU A 243 -4.00 -1.64 12.25
N GLY A 244 -3.39 -2.76 11.92
CA GLY A 244 -2.89 -3.73 12.89
C GLY A 244 -1.44 -4.06 12.59
N ALA A 245 -0.62 -4.14 13.63
CA ALA A 245 0.78 -4.49 13.48
C ALA A 245 1.28 -5.30 14.68
N HIS A 246 2.23 -6.17 14.37
CA HIS A 246 3.09 -6.83 15.33
C HIS A 246 4.47 -6.19 15.23
N VAL A 247 5.08 -5.92 16.38
CA VAL A 247 6.32 -5.17 16.51
C VAL A 247 7.23 -5.96 17.44
N ASP A 248 8.35 -6.46 16.90
CA ASP A 248 9.31 -7.25 17.67
C ASP A 248 9.96 -6.41 18.78
N SER A 249 10.33 -5.17 18.46
CA SER A 249 11.04 -4.22 19.31
C SER A 249 10.41 -2.83 19.21
N ALA A 250 10.06 -2.26 20.36
CA ALA A 250 9.48 -0.92 20.48
C ALA A 250 10.09 -0.19 21.67
N PHE A 251 10.15 1.14 21.64
CA PHE A 251 10.69 1.92 22.74
C PHE A 251 9.69 2.95 23.24
N ALA A 252 9.60 3.11 24.56
CA ALA A 252 8.83 4.16 25.23
C ALA A 252 9.71 4.92 26.24
N GLY A 253 10.08 6.17 25.95
CA GLY A 253 10.97 6.95 26.81
C GLY A 253 11.48 8.25 26.20
N VAL A 254 12.54 8.80 26.76
CA VAL A 254 13.20 10.04 26.30
C VAL A 254 14.59 9.74 25.73
N ASN A 255 15.06 10.62 24.83
CA ASN A 255 16.31 10.45 24.09
C ASN A 255 16.38 9.10 23.35
N GLY A 256 15.23 8.56 22.98
CA GLY A 256 15.09 7.28 22.30
C GLY A 256 15.11 7.39 20.77
N PRO A 257 14.89 6.26 20.08
CA PRO A 257 14.72 4.92 20.64
C PRO A 257 16.03 4.33 21.20
N ALA A 258 15.93 3.33 22.09
CA ALA A 258 17.09 2.58 22.61
C ALA A 258 17.76 1.70 21.54
N ASP A 259 16.97 1.22 20.59
CA ASP A 259 17.33 0.41 19.44
C ASP A 259 16.97 1.23 18.19
N THR A 260 17.97 1.80 17.51
CA THR A 260 17.77 2.79 16.44
C THR A 260 17.48 2.19 15.07
N ASP A 261 17.89 0.94 14.84
CA ASP A 261 17.67 0.23 13.58
C ASP A 261 16.59 -0.87 13.69
N GLY A 262 16.12 -1.18 14.89
CA GLY A 262 15.06 -2.14 15.15
C GLY A 262 15.53 -3.59 15.10
N ASP A 263 16.83 -3.86 15.22
CA ASP A 263 17.39 -5.21 15.17
C ASP A 263 17.27 -5.99 16.50
N GLY A 264 16.71 -5.33 17.53
CA GLY A 264 16.54 -5.88 18.87
C GLY A 264 17.76 -5.70 19.78
N ILE A 265 18.81 -5.02 19.32
CA ILE A 265 20.01 -4.71 20.07
C ILE A 265 19.98 -3.24 20.48
N VAL A 266 20.12 -2.98 21.79
CA VAL A 266 20.25 -1.61 22.29
C VAL A 266 21.58 -1.01 21.81
N ASP A 267 21.49 0.04 20.99
CA ASP A 267 22.62 0.74 20.36
C ASP A 267 22.68 2.24 20.71
N ASN A 268 21.62 2.79 21.32
CA ASN A 268 21.59 4.16 21.83
C ASN A 268 21.74 4.22 23.36
N PRO A 269 22.95 4.52 23.88
CA PRO A 269 23.22 4.56 25.31
C PRO A 269 22.62 5.77 26.04
N SER A 270 22.09 6.76 25.31
CA SER A 270 21.44 7.93 25.91
C SER A 270 19.95 7.73 26.17
N ALA A 271 19.37 6.65 25.64
CA ALA A 271 17.96 6.34 25.80
C ALA A 271 17.63 6.01 27.26
N LEU A 272 16.57 6.63 27.77
CA LEU A 272 16.04 6.38 29.10
C LEU A 272 14.55 6.06 28.99
N GLY A 273 14.16 4.84 29.31
CA GLY A 273 12.79 4.41 29.13
C GLY A 273 12.57 2.91 29.28
N LEU A 274 11.57 2.43 28.54
CA LEU A 274 11.19 1.02 28.47
C LEU A 274 11.46 0.51 27.06
N GLN A 275 12.28 -0.53 26.96
CA GLN A 275 12.31 -1.42 25.81
C GLN A 275 11.13 -2.37 25.93
N LEU A 276 10.30 -2.41 24.91
CA LEU A 276 9.13 -3.28 24.80
C LEU A 276 9.43 -4.34 23.75
N THR A 277 9.00 -5.57 24.01
CA THR A 277 9.08 -6.65 23.02
C THR A 277 7.73 -7.32 22.85
N ASP A 278 7.51 -7.89 21.66
CA ASP A 278 6.25 -8.57 21.30
C ASP A 278 5.07 -7.62 21.51
N VAL A 279 5.12 -6.47 20.84
CA VAL A 279 4.06 -5.46 20.90
C VAL A 279 3.08 -5.72 19.76
N GLU A 280 1.85 -6.03 20.12
CA GLU A 280 0.74 -6.07 19.19
C GLU A 280 -0.10 -4.81 19.36
N PHE A 281 -0.38 -4.08 18.29
CA PHE A 281 -1.30 -2.94 18.37
C PHE A 281 -2.34 -2.93 17.26
N GLY A 282 -3.50 -2.36 17.61
CA GLY A 282 -4.56 -2.00 16.69
C GLY A 282 -4.88 -0.52 16.80
N LEU A 283 -4.81 0.18 15.67
CA LEU A 283 -5.18 1.58 15.52
C LEU A 283 -6.43 1.67 14.63
N GLY A 284 -7.47 2.31 15.14
CA GLY A 284 -8.70 2.60 14.41
C GLY A 284 -8.84 4.09 14.18
N LEU A 285 -9.08 4.47 12.93
CA LEU A 285 -9.32 5.83 12.48
C LEU A 285 -10.72 5.90 11.91
N PHE A 286 -11.51 6.88 12.36
CA PHE A 286 -12.92 6.96 12.01
C PHE A 286 -13.28 8.36 11.53
N LYS A 287 -13.97 8.41 10.38
CA LYS A 287 -14.50 9.65 9.81
C LYS A 287 -15.99 9.51 9.49
N PRO A 288 -16.83 10.48 9.85
CA PRO A 288 -18.22 10.52 9.40
C PRO A 288 -18.32 10.39 7.89
N GLN A 289 -19.35 9.68 7.43
CA GLN A 289 -19.71 9.64 6.00
C GLN A 289 -20.39 10.93 5.53
N ASP A 290 -21.00 11.68 6.46
CA ASP A 290 -21.49 13.02 6.18
C ASP A 290 -20.29 13.98 6.08
N THR A 291 -20.00 14.45 4.87
CA THR A 291 -18.86 15.34 4.61
C THR A 291 -19.00 16.72 5.24
N ALA A 292 -20.20 17.11 5.70
CA ALA A 292 -20.38 18.31 6.51
C ALA A 292 -19.95 18.13 7.98
N ASP A 293 -19.82 16.88 8.44
CA ASP A 293 -19.37 16.56 9.77
C ASP A 293 -17.84 16.44 9.82
N THR A 294 -17.21 17.42 10.45
CA THR A 294 -15.74 17.55 10.50
C THR A 294 -15.10 16.74 11.62
N ARG A 295 -15.89 16.02 12.43
CA ARG A 295 -15.38 15.23 13.55
C ARG A 295 -14.50 14.09 13.03
N SER A 296 -13.58 13.66 13.88
CA SER A 296 -12.80 12.44 13.71
C SER A 296 -12.67 11.75 15.05
N TRP A 297 -12.51 10.44 15.02
CA TRP A 297 -12.20 9.65 16.20
C TRP A 297 -11.00 8.75 15.92
N THR A 298 -10.21 8.53 16.96
CA THR A 298 -9.06 7.64 16.95
C THR A 298 -9.18 6.70 18.14
N SER A 299 -8.92 5.41 17.94
CA SER A 299 -8.79 4.43 19.01
C SER A 299 -7.48 3.69 18.87
N LEU A 300 -6.75 3.51 19.96
CA LEU A 300 -5.54 2.71 19.99
C LEU A 300 -5.68 1.66 21.11
N LYS A 301 -5.35 0.42 20.79
CA LYS A 301 -5.16 -0.64 21.76
C LYS A 301 -3.80 -1.29 21.48
N ALA A 302 -3.00 -1.49 22.51
CA ALA A 302 -1.75 -2.22 22.42
C ALA A 302 -1.66 -3.25 23.55
N GLU A 303 -1.04 -4.37 23.25
CA GLU A 303 -0.63 -5.41 24.19
C GLU A 303 0.89 -5.58 24.04
N VAL A 304 1.58 -5.83 25.15
CA VAL A 304 3.04 -5.91 25.19
C VAL A 304 3.40 -7.21 25.90
N GLY A 305 4.26 -8.03 25.29
CA GLY A 305 4.75 -9.25 25.89
C GLY A 305 5.66 -8.99 27.10
N SER A 306 6.66 -8.11 26.93
CA SER A 306 7.56 -7.70 28.03
C SER A 306 7.97 -6.24 27.95
N ALA A 307 8.32 -5.67 29.10
CA ALA A 307 8.90 -4.35 29.22
C ALA A 307 10.13 -4.40 30.13
N GLU A 308 11.26 -3.92 29.63
CA GLU A 308 12.54 -3.87 30.34
C GLU A 308 13.03 -2.42 30.41
N SER A 309 13.59 -2.02 31.55
CA SER A 309 14.12 -0.69 31.74
C SER A 309 15.46 -0.52 31.02
N VAL A 310 15.61 0.58 30.27
CA VAL A 310 16.85 0.98 29.60
C VAL A 310 17.35 2.30 30.19
N GLY A 311 18.66 2.43 30.39
CA GLY A 311 19.30 3.64 30.89
C GLY A 311 19.10 3.89 32.39
N THR A 312 18.64 2.88 33.13
CA THR A 312 18.32 2.98 34.56
C THR A 312 19.39 2.36 35.47
N ASP A 313 20.62 2.18 35.01
CA ASP A 313 21.70 1.55 35.78
C ASP A 313 22.00 2.28 37.12
N ASP A 314 21.59 3.55 37.23
CA ASP A 314 21.70 4.38 38.44
C ASP A 314 20.43 4.41 39.32
N LEU A 315 19.34 3.73 38.92
CA LEU A 315 18.07 3.66 39.67
C LEU A 315 18.01 2.37 40.49
N THR A 316 18.17 2.51 41.81
CA THR A 316 17.81 1.45 42.76
C THR A 316 16.30 1.49 42.99
N MET A 317 15.60 0.39 42.70
CA MET A 317 14.20 0.17 43.12
C MET A 317 14.09 -0.25 44.58
#